data_AF-A0A927V4H5-F1
#
_entry.id   AF-A0A927V4H5-F1
#
_cell.length_a   1.000
_cell.length_b   1.000
_cell.length_c   1.000
_cell.angle_alpha   90.00
_cell.angle_beta   90.00
_cell.angle_gamma   90.00
#
_symmetry.space_group_name_H-M   'P 1'
#
loop_
_entity.id
_entity.type
_entity.pdbx_description
1 polymer ?
#
loop_
_entity_poly.entity_id
_entity_poly.type
_entity_poly.pdbx_seq_one_letter_code
_entity_poly.pdbx_strand_id
1 'polypeptide(L)'
;MKKTLYSLIMWIIVSLCVIIIILYFCGFRITYAPNLENNWDSISACAGWFGAVASAVAIFVAINIPKKIAEQQNKISLFEKRYSVFYIFSFLISVVEQIVNENVPEISRKLYLDEMIETYNSISVVREFDSDCEKKAGIYVRLVFEAGKIQYMFELEEMEIVMDFLMAVEQFISEVYRGKYVDETDLQVAYTKLDHEEVCRKLEAQLKI
;
A
#
# COMPACT_ATOMS: atom_id res chain seq x y z
N MET A 1 -2.82 -29.17 -3.35
CA MET A 1 -3.93 -30.15 -3.31
C MET A 1 -5.32 -29.53 -3.12
N LYS A 2 -5.58 -28.68 -2.12
CA LYS A 2 -6.94 -28.11 -1.92
C LYS A 2 -7.41 -27.24 -3.10
N LYS A 3 -6.59 -26.30 -3.58
CA LYS A 3 -6.96 -25.41 -4.72
C LYS A 3 -7.25 -26.16 -6.02
N THR A 4 -6.49 -27.23 -6.33
CA THR A 4 -6.68 -28.03 -7.55
C THR A 4 -7.95 -28.89 -7.47
N LEU A 5 -8.27 -29.43 -6.30
CA LEU A 5 -9.52 -30.15 -6.06
C LEU A 5 -10.75 -29.23 -6.20
N TYR A 6 -10.69 -28.01 -5.66
CA TYR A 6 -11.78 -27.03 -5.80
C TYR A 6 -11.98 -26.57 -7.25
N SER A 7 -10.89 -26.36 -7.99
CA SER A 7 -10.97 -26.04 -9.41
C SER A 7 -11.65 -27.17 -10.19
N LEU A 8 -11.30 -28.43 -9.92
CA LEU A 8 -11.93 -29.60 -10.55
C LEU A 8 -13.43 -29.71 -10.23
N ILE A 9 -13.82 -29.55 -8.96
CA ILE A 9 -15.24 -29.61 -8.56
C ILE A 9 -16.04 -28.50 -9.24
N MET A 10 -15.51 -27.27 -9.30
CA MET A 10 -16.15 -26.17 -10.03
C MET A 10 -16.30 -26.47 -11.52
N TRP A 11 -15.26 -27.01 -12.16
CA TRP A 11 -15.33 -27.39 -13.57
C TRP A 11 -16.35 -28.51 -13.83
N ILE A 12 -16.48 -29.48 -12.91
CA ILE A 12 -17.51 -30.52 -12.99
C ILE A 12 -18.91 -29.91 -12.92
N ILE A 13 -19.18 -29.03 -11.96
CA ILE A 13 -20.48 -28.36 -11.81
C ILE A 13 -20.81 -27.52 -13.04
N VAL A 14 -19.85 -26.72 -13.53
CA VAL A 14 -20.03 -25.89 -14.73
C VAL A 14 -20.30 -26.77 -15.95
N SER A 15 -19.55 -27.87 -16.13
CA SER A 15 -19.77 -28.79 -17.24
C SER A 15 -21.16 -29.43 -17.19
N LEU A 16 -21.65 -29.79 -15.99
CA LEU A 16 -22.99 -30.36 -15.80
C LEU A 16 -24.08 -29.33 -16.16
N CYS A 17 -23.94 -28.08 -15.70
CA CYS A 17 -24.85 -27.00 -16.06
C CYS A 17 -24.88 -26.74 -17.58
N VAL A 18 -23.72 -26.73 -18.24
CA VAL A 18 -23.61 -26.57 -19.69
C VAL A 18 -24.28 -27.72 -20.42
N ILE A 19 -24.09 -28.97 -19.97
CA ILE A 19 -24.75 -30.14 -20.55
C ILE A 19 -26.28 -30.02 -20.42
N ILE A 20 -26.81 -29.61 -19.26
CA ILE A 20 -28.25 -29.40 -19.06
C ILE A 20 -28.80 -28.34 -20.01
N ILE A 21 -28.07 -27.23 -20.21
CA ILE A 21 -28.45 -26.16 -21.12
C ILE A 21 -28.47 -26.66 -22.58
N ILE A 22 -27.43 -27.39 -22.99
CA ILE A 22 -27.36 -27.98 -24.35
C ILE A 22 -28.54 -28.94 -24.56
N LEU A 23 -28.81 -29.82 -23.60
CA LEU A 23 -29.95 -30.74 -23.65
C LEU A 23 -31.27 -29.98 -23.80
N TYR A 24 -31.47 -28.89 -23.05
CA TYR A 24 -32.65 -28.04 -23.17
C TYR A 24 -32.82 -27.44 -24.59
N PHE A 25 -31.75 -26.90 -25.18
CA PHE A 25 -31.78 -26.39 -26.55
C PHE A 25 -31.97 -27.49 -27.61
N CYS A 26 -31.49 -28.71 -27.35
CA CYS A 26 -31.75 -29.90 -28.18
C CYS A 26 -33.18 -30.46 -28.01
N GLY A 27 -34.07 -29.76 -27.30
CA GLY A 27 -35.47 -30.16 -27.13
C GLY A 27 -35.70 -31.18 -26.02
N PHE A 28 -34.67 -31.49 -25.21
CA PHE A 28 -34.84 -32.28 -23.99
C PHE A 28 -35.65 -31.48 -22.98
N ARG A 29 -36.92 -31.83 -22.86
CA ARG A 29 -37.79 -31.34 -21.80
C ARG A 29 -37.76 -32.35 -20.67
N ILE A 30 -37.63 -31.89 -19.44
CA ILE A 30 -37.91 -32.71 -18.26
C ILE A 30 -39.40 -33.04 -18.34
N THR A 31 -39.71 -34.15 -19.00
CA THR A 31 -41.07 -34.58 -19.27
C THR A 31 -41.33 -35.69 -18.26
N TYR A 32 -42.24 -35.44 -17.31
CA TYR A 32 -42.64 -36.46 -16.37
C TYR A 32 -43.21 -37.64 -17.15
N ALA A 33 -42.73 -38.85 -16.88
CA ALA A 33 -43.35 -40.04 -17.43
C ALA A 33 -44.82 -40.06 -16.95
N PRO A 34 -45.82 -40.08 -17.85
CA PRO A 34 -47.22 -39.84 -17.48
C PRO A 34 -47.81 -40.91 -16.56
N ASN A 35 -47.15 -42.07 -16.45
CA ASN A 35 -47.55 -43.19 -15.60
C ASN A 35 -46.68 -43.33 -14.33
N LEU A 36 -45.80 -42.38 -14.06
CA LEU A 36 -44.94 -42.41 -12.88
C LEU A 36 -45.57 -41.53 -11.80
N GLU A 37 -46.12 -42.16 -10.75
CA GLU A 37 -46.65 -41.43 -9.60
C GLU A 37 -45.55 -40.59 -8.96
N ASN A 38 -45.89 -39.33 -8.66
CA ASN A 38 -44.92 -38.40 -8.11
C ASN A 38 -44.56 -38.82 -6.67
N ASN A 39 -43.35 -39.34 -6.47
CA ASN A 39 -42.85 -39.63 -5.13
C ASN A 39 -42.38 -38.34 -4.46
N TRP A 40 -43.28 -37.74 -3.67
CA TRP A 40 -43.02 -36.51 -2.92
C TRP A 40 -41.83 -36.63 -1.95
N ASP A 41 -41.53 -37.82 -1.42
CA ASP A 41 -40.36 -38.04 -0.57
C ASP A 41 -39.06 -37.93 -1.37
N SER A 42 -39.06 -38.40 -2.62
CA SER A 42 -37.88 -38.29 -3.50
C SER A 42 -37.62 -36.85 -3.91
N ILE A 43 -38.67 -36.07 -4.22
CA ILE A 43 -38.54 -34.63 -4.50
C ILE A 43 -38.05 -33.88 -3.26
N SER A 44 -38.63 -34.18 -2.09
CA SER A 44 -38.26 -33.53 -0.83
C SER A 44 -36.81 -33.86 -0.45
N ALA A 45 -36.34 -35.09 -0.70
CA ALA A 45 -34.96 -35.49 -0.51
C ALA A 45 -34.01 -34.70 -1.44
N CYS A 46 -34.33 -34.59 -2.74
CA CYS A 46 -33.55 -33.79 -3.69
C CYS A 46 -33.50 -32.31 -3.29
N ALA A 47 -34.62 -31.73 -2.87
CA ALA A 47 -34.69 -30.36 -2.37
C ALA A 47 -33.86 -30.16 -1.09
N GLY A 48 -33.89 -31.13 -0.18
CA GLY A 48 -33.07 -31.13 1.04
C GLY A 48 -31.57 -31.14 0.75
N TRP A 49 -31.12 -32.00 -0.18
CA TRP A 49 -29.74 -32.04 -0.64
C TRP A 49 -29.32 -30.73 -1.33
N PHE A 50 -30.18 -30.17 -2.19
CA PHE A 50 -29.89 -28.91 -2.87
C PHE A 50 -29.81 -27.73 -1.88
N GLY A 51 -30.72 -27.68 -0.90
CA GLY A 51 -30.70 -26.70 0.18
C GLY A 51 -29.42 -26.79 1.01
N ALA A 52 -29.01 -27.99 1.42
CA ALA A 52 -27.79 -28.21 2.18
C ALA A 52 -26.53 -27.76 1.41
N VAL A 53 -26.44 -28.09 0.12
CA VAL A 53 -25.34 -27.64 -0.74
C VAL A 53 -25.35 -26.12 -0.92
N ALA A 54 -26.50 -25.52 -1.20
CA ALA A 54 -26.64 -24.08 -1.37
C ALA A 54 -26.24 -23.31 -0.10
N SER A 55 -26.69 -23.77 1.08
CA SER A 55 -26.31 -23.16 2.36
C SER A 55 -24.81 -23.29 2.64
N ALA A 56 -24.21 -24.46 2.36
CA ALA A 56 -22.77 -24.64 2.52
C ALA A 56 -21.95 -23.74 1.60
N VAL A 57 -22.37 -23.59 0.33
CA VAL A 57 -21.74 -22.66 -0.63
C VAL A 57 -21.91 -21.21 -0.17
N ALA A 58 -23.08 -20.82 0.31
CA ALA A 58 -23.33 -19.46 0.80
C ALA A 58 -22.41 -19.09 1.97
N ILE A 59 -22.28 -19.96 2.97
CA ILE A 59 -21.37 -19.76 4.11
C ILE A 59 -19.92 -19.67 3.63
N PHE A 60 -19.52 -20.56 2.72
CA PHE A 60 -18.16 -20.56 2.19
C PHE A 60 -17.83 -19.27 1.45
N VAL A 61 -18.71 -18.81 0.56
CA VAL A 61 -18.56 -17.56 -0.19
C VAL A 61 -18.53 -16.38 0.76
N ALA A 62 -19.43 -16.33 1.74
CA ALA A 62 -19.52 -15.27 2.74
C ALA A 62 -18.25 -15.13 3.60
N ILE A 63 -17.51 -16.22 3.84
CA ILE A 63 -16.26 -16.17 4.63
C ILE A 63 -15.04 -15.90 3.75
N ASN A 64 -14.94 -16.55 2.59
CA ASN A 64 -13.71 -16.53 1.79
C ASN A 64 -13.55 -15.26 0.95
N ILE A 65 -14.64 -14.66 0.48
CA ILE A 65 -14.56 -13.41 -0.29
C ILE A 65 -14.06 -12.26 0.59
N PRO A 66 -14.64 -11.99 1.78
CA PRO A 66 -14.15 -10.91 2.64
C PRO A 66 -12.72 -11.13 3.10
N LYS A 67 -12.30 -12.38 3.38
CA LYS A 67 -10.91 -12.69 3.74
C LYS A 67 -9.93 -12.31 2.64
N LYS A 68 -10.21 -12.69 1.39
CA LYS A 68 -9.35 -12.33 0.25
C LYS A 68 -9.30 -10.83 0.01
N ILE A 69 -10.44 -10.16 0.14
CA ILE A 69 -10.51 -8.69 0.00
C ILE A 69 -9.71 -8.03 1.12
N ALA A 70 -9.85 -8.47 2.37
CA ALA A 70 -9.11 -7.94 3.51
C ALA A 70 -7.59 -8.16 3.35
N GLU A 71 -7.16 -9.32 2.87
CA GLU A 71 -5.75 -9.58 2.56
C GLU A 71 -5.21 -8.64 1.47
N GLN A 72 -5.99 -8.44 0.39
CA GLN A 72 -5.61 -7.50 -0.68
C GLN A 72 -5.57 -6.05 -0.19
N GLN A 73 -6.57 -5.63 0.59
CA GLN A 73 -6.60 -4.30 1.19
C GLN A 73 -5.42 -4.08 2.14
N ASN A 74 -5.04 -5.07 2.93
CA ASN A 74 -3.89 -4.97 3.82
C ASN A 74 -2.57 -4.80 3.02
N LYS A 75 -2.42 -5.53 1.90
CA LYS A 75 -1.27 -5.36 0.99
C LYS A 75 -1.22 -3.97 0.37
N ILE A 76 -2.36 -3.48 -0.12
CA ILE A 76 -2.47 -2.13 -0.68
C ILE A 76 -2.13 -1.08 0.37
N SER A 77 -2.69 -1.19 1.58
CA SER A 77 -2.41 -0.27 2.68
C SER A 77 -0.95 -0.28 3.10
N LEU A 78 -0.30 -1.45 3.11
CA LEU A 78 1.13 -1.55 3.39
C LEU A 78 1.97 -0.88 2.28
N PHE A 79 1.62 -1.12 1.02
CA PHE A 79 2.27 -0.49 -0.13
C PHE A 79 2.14 1.05 -0.07
N GLU A 80 0.92 1.58 0.13
CA GLU A 80 0.67 3.01 0.22
C GLU A 80 1.50 3.67 1.34
N LYS A 81 1.59 3.01 2.50
CA LYS A 81 2.41 3.51 3.63
C LYS A 81 3.90 3.49 3.30
N ARG A 82 4.41 2.38 2.75
CA ARG A 82 5.82 2.26 2.34
C ARG A 82 6.18 3.27 1.26
N TYR A 83 5.32 3.42 0.26
CA TYR A 83 5.49 4.40 -0.82
C TYR A 83 5.50 5.83 -0.29
N SER A 84 4.59 6.17 0.63
CA SER A 84 4.58 7.50 1.27
C SER A 84 5.88 7.80 2.00
N VAL A 85 6.43 6.83 2.74
CA VAL A 85 7.69 7.02 3.48
C VAL A 85 8.87 7.13 2.51
N PHE A 86 8.95 6.26 1.51
CA PHE A 86 9.97 6.33 0.45
C PHE A 86 9.94 7.68 -0.27
N TYR A 87 8.75 8.15 -0.66
CA TYR A 87 8.59 9.43 -1.33
C TYR A 87 9.11 10.59 -0.51
N ILE A 88 8.76 10.66 0.79
CA ILE A 88 9.26 11.71 1.69
C ILE A 88 10.78 11.62 1.82
N PHE A 89 11.34 10.42 1.96
CA PHE A 89 12.78 10.23 2.08
C PHE A 89 13.54 10.67 0.83
N SER A 90 13.14 10.20 -0.35
CA SER A 90 13.74 10.62 -1.63
C SER A 90 13.64 12.12 -1.85
N PHE A 91 12.51 12.72 -1.45
CA PHE A 91 12.32 14.15 -1.53
C PHE A 91 13.26 14.93 -0.60
N LEU A 92 13.48 14.46 0.64
CA LEU A 92 14.48 15.06 1.54
C LEU A 92 15.90 14.98 0.96
N ILE A 93 16.26 13.85 0.35
CA ILE A 93 17.55 13.69 -0.35
C ILE A 93 17.70 14.75 -1.44
N SER A 94 16.70 14.91 -2.33
CA SER A 94 16.76 15.88 -3.43
C SER A 94 16.93 17.32 -2.93
N VAL A 95 16.30 17.68 -1.81
CA VAL A 95 16.44 19.01 -1.21
C VAL A 95 17.85 19.21 -0.63
N VAL A 96 18.36 18.22 0.09
CA VAL A 96 19.74 18.28 0.62
C VAL A 96 20.75 18.34 -0.51
N GLU A 97 20.54 17.57 -1.57
CA GLU A 97 21.38 17.58 -2.75
C GLU A 97 21.49 19.00 -3.36
N GLN A 98 20.35 19.69 -3.52
CA GLN A 98 20.34 21.08 -4.00
C GLN A 98 21.10 22.02 -3.05
N ILE A 99 20.86 21.90 -1.74
CA ILE A 99 21.54 22.73 -0.74
C ILE A 99 23.05 22.52 -0.77
N VAL A 100 23.50 21.26 -0.77
CA VAL A 100 24.91 20.87 -0.70
C VAL A 100 25.65 21.16 -2.01
N ASN A 101 25.03 20.91 -3.17
CA ASN A 101 25.71 20.97 -4.46
C ASN A 101 25.59 22.33 -5.16
N GLU A 102 24.52 23.11 -4.94
CA GLU A 102 24.30 24.35 -5.70
C GLU A 102 24.84 25.62 -5.02
N ASN A 103 25.53 25.52 -3.88
CA ASN A 103 26.08 26.69 -3.15
C ASN A 103 25.02 27.81 -2.98
N VAL A 104 23.81 27.39 -2.62
CA VAL A 104 22.61 28.22 -2.67
C VAL A 104 22.73 29.41 -1.70
N PRO A 105 22.52 30.66 -2.16
CA PRO A 105 22.50 31.83 -1.28
C PRO A 105 21.48 31.67 -0.15
N GLU A 106 21.79 32.15 1.05
CA GLU A 106 21.00 31.98 2.27
C GLU A 106 19.50 32.36 2.10
N ILE A 107 19.22 33.41 1.32
CA ILE A 107 17.87 33.88 0.99
C ILE A 107 17.09 32.84 0.15
N SER A 108 17.77 32.12 -0.73
CA SER A 108 17.18 31.09 -1.58
C SER A 108 16.91 29.80 -0.80
N ARG A 109 17.68 29.49 0.26
CA ARG A 109 17.46 28.29 1.10
C ARG A 109 16.09 28.29 1.77
N LYS A 110 15.68 29.43 2.34
CA LYS A 110 14.36 29.57 2.94
C LYS A 110 13.24 29.45 1.90
N LEU A 111 13.49 29.92 0.67
CA LEU A 111 12.55 29.81 -0.45
C LEU A 111 12.35 28.36 -0.89
N TYR A 112 13.44 27.59 -1.05
CA TYR A 112 13.38 26.16 -1.32
C TYR A 112 12.66 25.42 -0.22
N LEU A 113 12.97 25.74 1.04
CA LEU A 113 12.32 25.09 2.16
C LEU A 113 10.82 25.42 2.23
N ASP A 114 10.42 26.62 1.82
CA ASP A 114 9.02 27.03 1.78
C ASP A 114 8.25 26.36 0.61
N GLU A 115 8.84 26.30 -0.59
CA GLU A 115 8.28 25.58 -1.76
C GLU A 115 8.13 24.07 -1.46
N MET A 116 9.05 23.54 -0.66
CA MET A 116 9.01 22.17 -0.19
C MET A 116 7.80 21.89 0.72
N ILE A 117 7.47 22.81 1.63
CA ILE A 117 6.28 22.72 2.50
C ILE A 117 5.01 22.76 1.65
N GLU A 118 4.94 23.67 0.66
CA GLU A 118 3.79 23.77 -0.23
C GLU A 118 3.57 22.48 -1.05
N THR A 119 4.65 21.93 -1.60
CA THR A 119 4.61 20.66 -2.34
C THR A 119 4.12 19.52 -1.45
N TYR A 120 4.63 19.39 -0.23
CA TYR A 120 4.15 18.35 0.69
C TYR A 120 2.68 18.54 1.12
N ASN A 121 2.25 19.78 1.37
CA ASN A 121 0.86 20.07 1.72
C ASN A 121 -0.10 19.78 0.55
N SER A 122 0.36 19.89 -0.70
CA SER A 122 -0.44 19.54 -1.87
C SER A 122 -0.60 18.02 -2.07
N ILE A 123 0.34 17.22 -1.56
CA ILE A 123 0.40 15.77 -1.76
C ILE A 123 -0.15 15.00 -0.56
N SER A 124 0.06 15.51 0.66
CA SER A 124 -0.42 14.87 1.88
C SER A 124 -1.88 15.27 2.14
N VAL A 125 -2.73 14.29 2.49
CA VAL A 125 -4.12 14.51 2.98
C VAL A 125 -4.11 15.18 4.38
N VAL A 126 -2.98 15.77 4.79
CA VAL A 126 -2.80 16.35 6.11
C VAL A 126 -3.18 17.83 6.03
N ARG A 127 -4.17 18.20 6.86
CA ARG A 127 -4.79 19.52 7.00
C ARG A 127 -3.86 20.69 6.71
N GLU A 128 -4.40 21.68 5.98
CA GLU A 128 -3.85 23.03 5.81
C GLU A 128 -3.07 23.49 7.03
N PHE A 129 -1.79 23.81 6.82
CA PHE A 129 -0.94 24.38 7.86
C PHE A 129 -0.92 25.90 7.73
N ASP A 130 -1.08 26.57 8.87
CA ASP A 130 -1.13 28.03 8.99
C ASP A 130 0.30 28.62 8.98
N SER A 131 0.45 29.81 8.40
CA SER A 131 1.67 30.30 7.69
C SER A 131 2.81 30.84 8.55
N ASP A 132 2.81 30.61 9.87
CA ASP A 132 3.80 31.20 10.77
C ASP A 132 5.15 30.43 10.78
N CYS A 133 6.26 31.15 10.97
CA CYS A 133 7.63 30.61 10.83
C CYS A 133 7.93 29.45 11.81
N GLU A 134 7.35 29.49 13.02
CA GLU A 134 7.43 28.39 13.99
C GLU A 134 6.60 27.16 13.57
N LYS A 135 5.48 27.37 12.86
CA LYS A 135 4.65 26.28 12.32
C LYS A 135 5.36 25.58 11.17
N LYS A 136 6.09 26.32 10.33
CA LYS A 136 6.91 25.77 9.23
C LYS A 136 8.03 24.84 9.70
N ALA A 137 8.75 25.22 10.75
CA ALA A 137 9.74 24.34 11.39
C ALA A 137 9.10 23.04 11.91
N GLY A 138 7.90 23.13 12.49
CA GLY A 138 7.13 21.97 12.96
C GLY A 138 6.70 21.01 11.84
N ILE A 139 6.37 21.52 10.65
CA ILE A 139 6.04 20.69 9.47
C ILE A 139 7.26 19.87 9.05
N TYR A 140 8.44 20.46 9.09
CA TYR A 140 9.69 19.80 8.73
C TYR A 140 10.14 18.74 9.71
N VAL A 141 10.14 19.05 11.00
CA VAL A 141 10.41 18.04 12.03
C VAL A 141 9.46 16.86 11.87
N ARG A 142 8.20 17.13 11.51
CA ARG A 142 7.23 16.08 11.22
C ARG A 142 7.58 15.29 9.95
N LEU A 143 8.06 15.93 8.89
CA LEU A 143 8.52 15.25 7.67
C LEU A 143 9.70 14.32 7.93
N VAL A 144 10.69 14.80 8.68
CA VAL A 144 11.83 13.97 9.08
C VAL A 144 11.37 12.81 9.97
N PHE A 145 10.44 13.05 10.90
CA PHE A 145 9.86 12.00 11.73
C PHE A 145 9.10 10.95 10.90
N GLU A 146 8.33 11.38 9.89
CA GLU A 146 7.64 10.47 8.97
C GLU A 146 8.64 9.66 8.14
N ALA A 147 9.73 10.27 7.65
CA ALA A 147 10.81 9.55 6.99
C ALA A 147 11.52 8.57 7.93
N GLY A 148 11.66 8.91 9.22
CA GLY A 148 12.21 8.05 10.26
C GLY A 148 11.41 6.77 10.51
N LYS A 149 10.20 6.66 9.95
CA LYS A 149 9.45 5.40 9.94
C LYS A 149 10.06 4.34 9.00
N ILE A 150 11.05 4.70 8.17
CA ILE A 150 11.80 3.75 7.33
C ILE A 150 12.25 2.54 8.15
N GLN A 151 12.76 2.76 9.37
CA GLN A 151 13.27 1.71 10.26
C GLN A 151 12.26 0.61 10.61
N TYR A 152 10.96 0.94 10.58
CA TYR A 152 9.89 0.01 10.92
C TYR A 152 9.27 -0.63 9.68
N MET A 153 9.45 -0.02 8.51
CA MET A 153 8.78 -0.41 7.28
C MET A 153 9.68 -1.15 6.30
N PHE A 154 11.00 -0.96 6.41
CA PHE A 154 12.01 -1.49 5.52
C PHE A 154 13.13 -2.19 6.28
N GLU A 155 13.68 -3.22 5.66
CA GLU A 155 14.86 -3.93 6.16
C GLU A 155 16.08 -3.39 5.41
N LEU A 156 16.81 -2.46 6.03
CA LEU A 156 18.02 -1.85 5.48
C LEU A 156 19.22 -2.14 6.38
N GLU A 157 20.34 -2.53 5.78
CA GLU A 157 21.61 -2.69 6.50
C GLU A 157 22.20 -1.32 6.87
N GLU A 158 21.98 -0.33 6.02
CA GLU A 158 22.43 1.06 6.16
C GLU A 158 21.55 1.91 7.09
N MET A 159 20.70 1.29 7.91
CA MET A 159 19.70 2.00 8.71
C MET A 159 20.33 3.04 9.64
N GLU A 160 21.50 2.74 10.21
CA GLU A 160 22.27 3.69 11.04
C GLU A 160 22.63 4.96 10.25
N ILE A 161 23.15 4.79 9.03
CA ILE A 161 23.53 5.90 8.15
C ILE A 161 22.30 6.72 7.73
N VAL A 162 21.19 6.04 7.44
CA VAL A 162 19.92 6.69 7.11
C VAL A 162 19.41 7.55 8.28
N MET A 163 19.49 7.02 9.51
CA MET A 163 19.05 7.78 10.69
C MET A 163 19.98 8.96 10.98
N ASP A 164 21.30 8.78 10.85
CA ASP A 164 22.28 9.87 10.98
C ASP A 164 21.99 11.00 9.98
N PHE A 165 21.69 10.64 8.72
CA PHE A 165 21.25 11.61 7.71
C PHE A 165 19.99 12.35 8.12
N LEU A 166 18.94 11.62 8.56
CA LEU A 166 17.69 12.25 8.97
C LEU A 166 17.88 13.19 10.16
N MET A 167 18.71 12.82 11.15
CA MET A 167 19.03 13.70 12.28
C MET A 167 19.78 14.96 11.83
N ALA A 168 20.74 14.83 10.92
CA ALA A 168 21.46 15.98 10.37
C ALA A 168 20.52 16.94 9.61
N VAL A 169 19.55 16.39 8.86
CA VAL A 169 18.50 17.15 8.19
C VAL A 169 17.61 17.88 9.20
N GLU A 170 17.13 17.19 10.24
CA GLU A 170 16.32 17.80 11.30
C GLU A 170 17.04 18.98 11.96
N GLN A 171 18.31 18.77 12.33
CA GLN A 171 19.14 19.77 12.98
C GLN A 171 19.36 20.98 12.07
N PHE A 172 19.72 20.75 10.81
CA PHE A 172 19.90 21.81 9.81
C PHE A 172 18.64 22.67 9.70
N ILE A 173 17.48 22.04 9.49
CA ILE A 173 16.23 22.77 9.31
C ILE A 173 15.83 23.53 10.58
N SER A 174 16.01 22.93 11.76
CA SER A 174 15.73 23.58 13.03
C SER A 174 16.52 24.87 13.19
N GLU A 175 17.81 24.85 12.85
CA GLU A 175 18.68 26.01 12.96
C GLU A 175 18.37 27.09 11.90
N VAL A 176 18.01 26.69 10.67
CA VAL A 176 17.56 27.64 9.61
C VAL A 176 16.32 28.40 10.08
N TYR A 177 15.30 27.72 10.60
CA TYR A 177 14.06 28.37 11.02
C TYR A 177 14.20 29.16 12.33
N ARG A 178 15.21 28.86 13.15
CA ARG A 178 15.57 29.67 14.33
C ARG A 178 16.31 30.96 13.97
N GLY A 179 16.62 31.17 12.68
CA GLY A 179 17.34 32.36 12.21
C GLY A 179 18.80 32.41 12.69
N LYS A 180 19.38 31.25 13.01
CA LYS A 180 20.78 31.14 13.37
C LYS A 180 21.61 30.88 12.13
N TYR A 181 22.88 31.27 12.16
CA TYR A 181 23.84 30.84 11.15
C TYR A 181 23.96 29.32 11.19
N VAL A 182 23.79 28.68 10.04
CA VAL A 182 23.77 27.21 9.94
C VAL A 182 25.06 26.74 9.31
N ASP A 183 25.82 25.96 10.08
CA ASP A 183 26.97 25.22 9.57
C ASP A 183 26.46 23.96 8.84
N GLU A 184 26.71 23.90 7.53
CA GLU A 184 26.27 22.81 6.67
C GLU A 184 27.21 21.59 6.72
N THR A 185 28.33 21.69 7.46
CA THR A 185 29.35 20.63 7.52
C THR A 185 28.75 19.30 7.96
N ASP A 186 27.93 19.28 9.01
CA ASP A 186 27.30 18.05 9.51
C ASP A 186 26.33 17.44 8.49
N LEU A 187 25.55 18.29 7.80
CA LEU A 187 24.63 17.88 6.74
C LEU A 187 25.39 17.30 5.54
N GLN A 188 26.47 17.96 5.11
CA GLN A 188 27.29 17.53 3.99
C GLN A 188 28.03 16.22 4.30
N VAL A 189 28.54 16.06 5.52
CA VAL A 189 29.16 14.81 5.98
C VAL A 189 28.14 13.68 5.99
N ALA A 190 26.94 13.91 6.52
CA ALA A 190 25.89 12.90 6.55
C ALA A 190 25.41 12.52 5.14
N TYR A 191 25.22 13.51 4.26
CA TYR A 191 24.85 13.29 2.86
C TYR A 191 25.92 12.50 2.09
N THR A 192 27.20 12.81 2.29
CA THR A 192 28.30 12.11 1.60
C THR A 192 28.46 10.66 2.07
N LYS A 193 28.17 10.39 3.35
CA LYS A 193 28.15 9.02 3.90
C LYS A 193 26.96 8.22 3.39
N LEU A 194 25.85 8.88 3.10
CA LEU A 194 24.66 8.27 2.54
C LEU A 194 24.90 7.95 1.06
N ASP A 195 25.15 6.68 0.75
CA ASP A 195 25.04 6.17 -0.62
C ASP A 195 23.55 6.16 -1.03
N HIS A 196 23.05 7.36 -1.33
CA HIS A 196 21.63 7.62 -1.52
C HIS A 196 21.06 6.89 -2.73
N GLU A 197 21.87 6.68 -3.79
CA GLU A 197 21.48 5.86 -4.94
C GLU A 197 21.22 4.41 -4.52
N GLU A 198 22.15 3.83 -3.76
CA GLU A 198 22.02 2.46 -3.28
C GLU A 198 20.86 2.28 -2.30
N VAL A 199 20.71 3.21 -1.36
CA VAL A 199 19.61 3.20 -0.39
C VAL A 199 18.26 3.34 -1.10
N CYS A 200 18.12 4.28 -2.04
CA CYS A 200 16.89 4.44 -2.81
C CYS A 200 16.57 3.19 -3.63
N ARG A 201 17.57 2.56 -4.25
CA ARG A 201 17.41 1.32 -5.02
C ARG A 201 16.92 0.16 -4.15
N LYS A 202 17.50 -0.01 -2.95
CA LYS A 202 17.08 -1.02 -1.98
C LYS A 202 15.64 -0.79 -1.47
N LEU A 203 15.28 0.47 -1.19
CA LEU A 203 13.93 0.85 -0.81
C LEU A 203 12.92 0.55 -1.93
N GLU A 204 13.23 0.93 -3.18
CA GLU A 204 12.37 0.69 -4.34
C GLU A 204 12.16 -0.82 -4.59
N ALA A 205 13.19 -1.64 -4.40
CA ALA A 205 13.08 -3.09 -4.51
C ALA A 205 12.06 -3.67 -3.51
N GLN A 206 11.97 -3.10 -2.31
CA GLN A 206 11.04 -3.52 -1.26
C GLN A 206 9.61 -2.98 -1.44
N LEU A 207 9.40 -2.05 -2.39
CA LEU A 207 8.06 -1.57 -2.78
C LEU A 207 7.34 -2.53 -3.73
N LYS A 208 8.07 -3.33 -4.51
CA LYS A 208 7.53 -4.21 -5.56
C LYS A 208 6.94 -5.54 -5.03
N ILE A 209 6.20 -5.49 -3.91
CA ILE A 209 5.55 -6.64 -3.24
C ILE A 209 4.43 -7.25 -4.10
#